data_AF-A0A1I0SEG4-F1
#
_entry.id   AF-A0A1I0SEG4-F1
#
_cell.length_a   1.000
_cell.length_b   1.000
_cell.length_c   1.000
_cell.angle_alpha   90.00
_cell.angle_beta   90.00
_cell.angle_gamma   90.00
#
_symmetry.space_group_name_H-M   'P 1'
#
loop_
_entity.id
_entity.type
_entity.pdbx_description
1 polymer ?
#
loop_
_entity_poly.entity_id
_entity_poly.type
_entity_poly.pdbx_seq_one_letter_code
_entity_poly.pdbx_strand_id
1 'polypeptide(L)'
;MEFPKSLRVKRLKALSKKVRKLNEKGLVCTLDHLGEFVCSREEAIEATEYNIRTLEAIRRAGVRSNLCVKLTQLGLDIDFNFLFK
;
A
#
# COMPACT_ATOMS: atom_id res chain seq x y z
N MET A 1 -6.23 -8.30 14.67
CA MET A 1 -6.33 -6.91 15.14
C MET A 1 -6.79 -6.09 13.95
N GLU A 2 -8.09 -5.84 13.85
CA GLU A 2 -8.70 -5.08 12.76
C GLU A 2 -8.36 -3.60 12.92
N PHE A 3 -7.92 -2.96 11.83
CA PHE A 3 -7.57 -1.55 11.83
C PHE A 3 -8.66 -0.79 11.08
N PRO A 4 -9.39 0.13 11.73
CA PRO A 4 -10.49 0.84 11.09
C PRO A 4 -10.04 1.55 9.80
N LYS A 5 -10.85 1.45 8.74
CA LYS A 5 -10.55 1.95 7.38
C LYS A 5 -10.11 3.44 7.37
N SER A 6 -10.56 4.24 8.34
CA SER A 6 -10.22 5.67 8.55
C SER A 6 -8.79 5.92 9.05
N LEU A 7 -8.07 4.90 9.53
CA LEU A 7 -6.71 5.02 10.06
C LEU A 7 -5.63 4.92 8.97
N ARG A 8 -6.00 4.53 7.74
CA ARG A 8 -5.06 4.26 6.62
C ARG A 8 -4.29 5.51 6.15
N VAL A 9 -4.92 6.69 6.18
CA VAL A 9 -4.30 7.95 5.70
C VAL A 9 -3.27 8.52 6.70
N LYS A 10 -3.38 8.22 8.00
CA LYS A 10 -2.55 8.85 9.03
C LYS A 10 -1.09 8.38 9.07
N ARG A 11 -0.73 7.28 8.40
CA ARG A 11 0.64 6.71 8.49
C ARG A 11 1.59 7.08 7.34
N LEU A 12 1.10 7.49 6.17
CA LEU A 12 1.96 7.74 4.99
C LEU A 12 3.01 8.85 5.23
N LYS A 13 2.63 9.99 5.83
CA LYS A 13 3.57 11.08 6.14
C LYS A 13 4.68 10.66 7.13
N ALA A 14 4.30 9.94 8.18
CA ALA A 14 5.26 9.44 9.18
C ALA A 14 6.22 8.39 8.57
N LEU A 15 5.70 7.57 7.66
CA LEU A 15 6.46 6.57 6.92
C LEU A 15 7.53 7.22 6.03
N SER A 16 7.18 8.25 5.26
CA SER A 16 8.14 8.96 4.41
C SER A 16 9.33 9.55 5.19
N LYS A 17 9.09 10.10 6.39
CA LYS A 17 10.18 10.60 7.26
C LYS A 17 11.13 9.48 7.70
N LYS A 18 10.60 8.30 8.06
CA LYS A 18 11.42 7.14 8.45
C LYS A 18 12.20 6.58 7.27
N VAL A 19 11.53 6.41 6.13
CA VAL A 19 12.15 5.91 4.89
C VAL A 19 13.29 6.83 4.45
N ARG A 20 13.12 8.16 4.52
CA ARG A 20 14.20 9.10 4.18
C ARG A 20 15.45 8.87 5.04
N LYS A 21 15.30 8.78 6.36
CA LYS A 21 16.43 8.53 7.28
C LYS A 21 17.16 7.21 6.98
N LEU A 22 16.44 6.20 6.48
CA LEU A 22 17.04 4.93 6.08
C LEU A 22 17.71 5.05 4.70
N ASN A 23 17.11 5.78 3.76
CA ASN A 23 17.71 6.06 2.46
C ASN A 23 19.01 6.86 2.55
N GLU A 24 19.09 7.83 3.49
CA GLU A 24 20.31 8.59 3.81
C GLU A 24 21.44 7.68 4.31
N LYS A 25 21.11 6.53 4.90
CA LYS A 25 22.06 5.48 5.30
C LYS A 25 22.36 4.48 4.19
N GLY A 26 21.92 4.74 2.96
CA GLY A 26 22.10 3.84 1.82
C GLY A 26 21.11 2.67 1.75
N LEU A 27 20.14 2.58 2.65
CA LEU A 27 19.16 1.47 2.69
C LEU A 27 17.94 1.77 1.83
N VAL A 28 17.48 0.79 1.05
CA VAL A 28 16.19 0.83 0.36
C VAL A 28 15.14 0.15 1.24
N CYS A 29 13.99 0.80 1.41
CA CYS A 29 12.90 0.25 2.21
C CYS A 29 11.90 -0.50 1.32
N THR A 30 11.15 -1.42 1.90
CA THR A 30 9.97 -2.01 1.28
C THR A 30 8.77 -1.72 2.18
N LEU A 31 7.72 -1.12 1.61
CA LEU A 31 6.48 -0.88 2.31
C LEU A 31 5.56 -2.08 2.08
N ASP A 32 4.96 -2.60 3.15
CA ASP A 32 3.91 -3.61 3.07
C ASP A 32 2.66 -3.10 3.78
N HIS A 33 1.54 -3.08 3.06
CA HIS A 33 0.26 -2.81 3.69
C HIS A 33 -0.25 -4.09 4.36
N LEU A 34 0.07 -4.22 5.64
CA LEU A 34 -0.52 -5.25 6.49
C LEU A 34 -1.97 -4.87 6.79
N GLY A 35 -2.92 -5.64 6.25
CA GLY A 35 -4.34 -5.31 6.27
C GLY A 35 -5.24 -6.47 5.86
N GLU A 36 -6.54 -6.25 6.07
CA GLU A 36 -7.65 -7.21 6.19
C GLU A 36 -7.96 -7.99 4.90
N PHE A 37 -8.69 -9.11 5.08
CA PHE A 37 -9.19 -9.93 3.97
C PHE A 37 -10.08 -9.10 3.06
N VAL A 38 -9.76 -9.07 1.77
CA VAL A 38 -10.55 -8.39 0.75
C VAL A 38 -11.53 -9.40 0.19
N CYS A 39 -12.83 -9.17 0.39
CA CYS A 39 -13.88 -10.14 0.05
C CYS A 39 -14.87 -9.61 -0.99
N SER A 40 -14.77 -8.35 -1.41
CA SER A 40 -15.59 -7.77 -2.48
C SER A 40 -14.77 -6.97 -3.50
N ARG A 41 -15.33 -6.79 -4.70
CA ARG A 41 -14.68 -6.02 -5.77
C ARG A 41 -14.43 -4.58 -5.37
N GLU A 42 -15.36 -3.98 -4.62
CA GLU A 42 -15.24 -2.62 -4.09
C GLU A 42 -14.05 -2.51 -3.14
N GLU A 43 -13.86 -3.50 -2.27
CA GLU A 43 -12.70 -3.54 -1.36
C GLU A 43 -11.38 -3.74 -2.11
N ALA A 44 -11.38 -4.54 -3.18
CA ALA A 44 -10.21 -4.70 -4.04
C ALA A 44 -9.85 -3.40 -4.79
N ILE A 45 -10.86 -2.64 -5.24
CA ILE A 45 -10.66 -1.30 -5.83
C ILE A 45 -10.11 -0.35 -4.77
N GLU A 46 -10.68 -0.31 -3.56
CA GLU A 46 -10.17 0.52 -2.46
C GLU A 46 -8.71 0.20 -2.12
N ALA A 47 -8.34 -1.08 -2.10
CA ALA A 47 -6.98 -1.55 -1.86
C ALA A 47 -6.03 -1.13 -2.99
N THR A 48 -6.46 -1.25 -4.24
CA THR A 48 -5.73 -0.79 -5.43
C THR A 48 -5.46 0.71 -5.36
N GLU A 49 -6.49 1.51 -5.10
CA GLU A 49 -6.39 2.96 -4.93
C GLU A 49 -5.47 3.34 -3.77
N TYR A 50 -5.48 2.57 -2.68
CA TYR A 50 -4.55 2.79 -1.58
C TYR A 50 -3.08 2.52 -1.97
N ASN A 51 -2.82 1.47 -2.75
CA ASN A 51 -1.48 1.19 -3.28
C ASN A 51 -1.01 2.32 -4.20
N ILE A 52 -1.87 2.81 -5.10
CA ILE A 52 -1.58 3.95 -5.98
C ILE A 52 -1.23 5.19 -5.15
N ARG A 53 -2.07 5.57 -4.17
CA ARG A 53 -1.80 6.72 -3.28
C ARG A 53 -0.48 6.57 -2.51
N THR A 54 -0.11 5.35 -2.15
CA THR A 54 1.16 5.06 -1.47
C THR A 54 2.35 5.30 -2.39
N LEU A 55 2.29 4.81 -3.65
CA LEU A 55 3.31 5.08 -4.66
C LEU A 55 3.44 6.58 -4.96
N GLU A 56 2.33 7.29 -5.07
CA GLU A 56 2.36 8.74 -5.22
C GLU A 56 2.99 9.45 -4.03
N ALA A 57 2.71 8.99 -2.81
CA ALA A 57 3.32 9.55 -1.61
C ALA A 57 4.83 9.29 -1.57
N ILE A 58 5.29 8.11 -1.98
CA ILE A 58 6.72 7.80 -2.17
C ILE A 58 7.34 8.80 -3.16
N ARG A 59 6.72 8.99 -4.32
CA ARG A 59 7.18 9.91 -5.37
C ARG A 59 7.21 11.37 -4.90
N ARG A 60 6.12 11.87 -4.31
CA ARG A 60 6.03 13.24 -3.77
C ARG A 60 7.03 13.49 -2.66
N ALA A 61 7.33 12.47 -1.85
CA ALA A 61 8.37 12.57 -0.83
C ALA A 61 9.78 12.46 -1.42
N GLY A 62 9.99 12.01 -2.66
CA GLY A 62 11.33 11.82 -3.21
C GLY A 62 12.16 10.82 -2.38
N VAL A 63 11.52 9.78 -1.86
CA VAL A 63 12.19 8.69 -1.14
C VAL A 63 12.27 7.44 -2.02
N ARG A 64 13.26 6.59 -1.77
CA ARG A 64 13.46 5.32 -2.47
C ARG A 64 12.85 4.18 -1.68
N SER A 65 11.81 3.57 -2.21
CA SER A 65 11.14 2.45 -1.57
C SER A 65 10.41 1.57 -2.57
N ASN A 66 10.32 0.28 -2.26
CA ASN A 66 9.42 -0.66 -2.91
C ASN A 66 8.04 -0.64 -2.22
N LEU A 67 7.03 -1.18 -2.89
CA LEU A 67 5.70 -1.47 -2.32
C LEU A 67 5.35 -2.93 -2.63
N CYS A 68 5.05 -3.71 -1.60
CA CYS A 68 4.46 -5.03 -1.75
C CYS A 68 2.98 -4.90 -2.11
N VAL A 69 2.54 -5.69 -3.08
CA VAL A 69 1.13 -5.88 -3.41
C VAL A 69 0.79 -7.36 -3.27
N LYS A 70 -0.41 -7.68 -2.81
CA LYS A 70 -0.91 -9.06 -2.67
C LYS A 70 -2.06 -9.24 -3.66
N LEU A 71 -1.95 -10.18 -4.58
CA LEU A 71 -2.97 -10.39 -5.62
C LEU A 71 -4.35 -10.69 -5.03
N THR A 72 -4.40 -11.37 -3.88
CA THR A 72 -5.65 -11.61 -3.14
C THR A 72 -6.29 -10.32 -2.65
N GLN A 73 -5.52 -9.32 -2.23
CA GLN A 73 -6.03 -7.98 -1.91
C GLN A 73 -6.47 -7.19 -3.15
N LEU A 74 -6.02 -7.59 -4.34
CA LEU A 74 -6.42 -7.00 -5.62
C LEU A 74 -7.57 -7.77 -6.28
N GLY A 75 -8.10 -8.81 -5.60
CA GLY A 75 -9.29 -9.53 -6.04
C GLY A 75 -9.04 -10.88 -6.71
N LEU A 76 -7.83 -11.46 -6.60
CA LEU A 76 -7.55 -12.81 -7.09
C LEU A 76 -8.53 -13.86 -6.52
N ASP A 77 -8.86 -13.77 -5.22
CA ASP A 77 -9.78 -14.72 -4.55
C ASP A 77 -11.27 -14.40 -4.83
N ILE A 78 -11.55 -13.26 -5.47
CA ILE A 78 -12.92 -12.85 -5.83
C ILE A 78 -13.23 -13.32 -7.25
N ASP A 79 -12.40 -12.93 -8.21
CA ASP A 79 -12.56 -13.26 -9.63
C ASP A 79 -11.24 -13.02 -10.36
N PHE A 80 -10.66 -14.08 -10.91
CA PHE A 80 -9.41 -14.04 -11.65
C PHE A 80 -9.44 -13.04 -12.82
N ASN A 81 -10.57 -12.92 -13.52
CA ASN A 81 -10.69 -12.01 -14.67
C ASN A 81 -10.85 -10.55 -14.24
N PHE A 82 -11.36 -10.30 -13.03
CA PHE A 82 -11.48 -8.95 -12.49
C PHE A 82 -10.10 -8.35 -12.16
N LEU A 83 -9.14 -9.17 -11.72
CA LEU A 83 -7.77 -8.73 -11.37
C LEU A 83 -7.03 -7.98 -12.49
N PHE A 84 -7.35 -8.29 -13.75
CA PHE A 84 -6.65 -7.75 -14.93
C PHE A 84 -7.42 -6.63 -15.66
N LYS A 85 -8.52 -6.14 -15.08
CA LYS A 85 -9.33 -5.04 -15.64
C LYS A 85 -8.96 -3.72 -15.01
#